data_AF-A0A140GJW5-F1
#
_entry.id   AF-A0A140GJW5-F1
#
_cell.length_a   1.000
_cell.length_b   1.000
_cell.length_c   1.000
_cell.angle_alpha   90.00
_cell.angle_beta   90.00
_cell.angle_gamma   90.00
#
_symmetry.space_group_name_H-M   'P 1'
#
loop_
_entity.id
_entity.type
_entity.pdbx_description
1 polymer ?
#
loop_
_entity_poly.entity_id
_entity_poly.type
_entity_poly.pdbx_seq_one_letter_code
_entity_poly.pdbx_strand_id
1 'polypeptide(L)'
;WWDGVGSNEGRTIDKPKFFRLKLSHSRIEGLNILNAPVHMFSIGNCKSLVLDRIRIDNSAGDKKVAGGKKTLGHNTDAFDVGDSSDITISNAYVRNQDDCLA
;
A
#
# COMPACT_ATOMS: atom_id res chain seq x y z
N TRP A 1 -7.85 12.48 3.32
CA TRP A 1 -6.73 12.51 2.35
C TRP A 1 -7.21 12.12 0.96
N TRP A 2 -7.99 11.05 0.78
CA TRP A 2 -8.45 10.61 -0.54
C TRP A 2 -9.32 11.65 -1.27
N ASP A 3 -8.87 12.01 -2.46
CA ASP A 3 -9.43 13.03 -3.35
C ASP A 3 -9.58 12.51 -4.79
N GLY A 4 -9.30 11.22 -5.04
CA GLY A 4 -9.31 10.58 -6.35
C GLY A 4 -8.10 10.88 -7.24
N VAL A 5 -7.05 11.52 -6.70
CA VAL A 5 -5.82 11.88 -7.43
C VAL A 5 -4.59 11.13 -6.93
N GLY A 6 -4.64 10.58 -5.70
CA GLY A 6 -3.55 9.78 -5.14
C GLY A 6 -2.29 10.61 -4.91
N SER A 7 -1.12 10.06 -5.21
CA SER A 7 0.19 10.72 -5.08
C SER A 7 0.66 11.43 -6.36
N ASN A 8 -0.15 11.43 -7.41
CA ASN A 8 0.18 12.06 -8.69
C ASN A 8 0.46 13.58 -8.55
N GLU A 9 1.12 14.15 -9.56
CA GLU A 9 1.40 15.59 -9.65
C GLU A 9 0.11 16.43 -9.65
N GLY A 10 0.20 17.68 -9.19
CA GLY A 10 -0.95 18.59 -9.12
C GLY A 10 -1.93 18.31 -7.97
N ARG A 11 -1.58 17.41 -7.04
CA ARG A 11 -2.36 17.20 -5.80
C ARG A 11 -2.33 18.45 -4.92
N THR A 12 -3.47 18.76 -4.32
CA THR A 12 -3.64 19.89 -3.38
C THR A 12 -3.30 19.50 -1.93
N ILE A 13 -3.23 18.21 -1.64
CA ILE A 13 -2.94 17.66 -0.30
C ILE A 13 -1.85 16.60 -0.43
N ASP A 14 -0.79 16.75 0.36
CA ASP A 14 0.23 15.72 0.53
C ASP A 14 -0.30 14.52 1.32
N LYS A 15 0.00 13.31 0.81
CA LYS A 15 -0.48 12.05 1.35
C LYS A 15 0.73 11.21 1.76
N PRO A 16 0.91 10.88 3.05
CA PRO A 16 2.07 10.12 3.49
C PRO A 16 1.99 8.66 3.03
N LYS A 17 3.13 8.09 2.64
CA LYS A 17 3.29 6.63 2.55
C LYS A 17 3.24 6.01 3.94
N PHE A 18 2.77 4.77 4.06
CA PHE A 18 2.46 4.20 5.38
C PHE A 18 3.69 3.58 6.07
N PHE A 19 4.30 2.54 5.48
CA PHE A 19 5.51 1.88 5.98
C PHE A 19 6.65 1.98 4.97
N ARG A 20 7.84 2.33 5.46
CA ARG A 20 9.11 2.14 4.75
C ARG A 20 9.90 1.03 5.44
N LEU A 21 10.17 -0.05 4.74
CA LEU A 21 10.92 -1.19 5.26
C LEU A 21 12.32 -1.22 4.65
N LYS A 22 13.33 -1.35 5.52
CA LYS A 22 14.73 -1.58 5.19
C LYS A 22 15.30 -2.57 6.21
N LEU A 23 14.99 -3.84 6.01
CA LEU A 23 15.17 -4.91 6.99
C LEU A 23 15.94 -6.09 6.39
N SER A 24 16.66 -6.81 7.25
CA SER A 24 17.38 -8.03 6.87
C SER A 24 17.06 -9.17 7.84
N HIS A 25 16.89 -10.40 7.33
CA HIS A 25 16.59 -11.61 8.14
C HIS A 25 15.45 -11.39 9.14
N SER A 26 14.34 -10.86 8.65
CA SER A 26 13.25 -10.36 9.48
C SER A 26 11.91 -10.99 9.10
N ARG A 27 10.97 -10.96 10.04
CA ARG A 27 9.58 -11.37 9.82
C ARG A 27 8.62 -10.30 10.36
N ILE A 28 7.62 -9.95 9.57
CA ILE A 28 6.48 -9.13 9.98
C ILE A 28 5.23 -9.96 9.77
N GLU A 29 4.38 -10.09 10.79
CA GLU A 29 3.19 -10.91 10.67
C GLU A 29 1.96 -10.36 11.40
N GLY A 30 0.78 -10.67 10.87
CA GLY A 30 -0.51 -10.44 11.54
C GLY A 30 -0.98 -8.98 11.61
N LEU A 31 -0.37 -8.06 10.86
CA LEU A 31 -0.80 -6.66 10.84
C LEU A 31 -2.14 -6.51 10.11
N ASN A 32 -3.03 -5.69 10.69
CA ASN A 32 -4.28 -5.26 10.07
C ASN A 32 -4.25 -3.75 9.82
N ILE A 33 -4.28 -3.36 8.54
CA ILE A 33 -4.16 -1.99 8.08
C ILE A 33 -5.49 -1.56 7.44
N LEU A 34 -6.02 -0.43 7.90
CA LEU A 34 -7.26 0.15 7.41
C LEU A 34 -7.00 1.53 6.81
N ASN A 35 -7.52 1.76 5.61
CA ASN A 35 -7.59 3.07 4.97
C ASN A 35 -6.23 3.81 4.87
N ALA A 36 -5.22 3.16 4.30
CA ALA A 36 -3.93 3.80 4.05
C ALA A 36 -4.04 4.97 3.05
N PRO A 37 -3.32 6.10 3.25
CA PRO A 37 -3.50 7.27 2.40
C PRO A 37 -3.14 7.10 0.92
N VAL A 38 -2.03 6.42 0.68
CA VAL A 38 -1.49 5.99 -0.61
C VAL A 38 -0.75 4.66 -0.37
N HIS A 39 0.34 4.36 -1.10
CA HIS A 39 1.21 3.20 -0.95
C HIS A 39 1.43 2.77 0.52
N MET A 40 1.26 1.47 0.77
CA MET A 40 1.28 0.90 2.11
C MET A 40 2.68 0.43 2.50
N PHE A 41 3.20 -0.65 1.90
CA PHE A 41 4.53 -1.15 2.20
C PHE A 41 5.50 -0.79 1.09
N SER A 42 6.36 0.19 1.36
CA SER A 42 7.54 0.45 0.52
C SER A 42 8.71 -0.39 1.02
N ILE A 43 8.96 -1.52 0.35
CA ILE A 43 9.98 -2.52 0.69
C ILE A 43 11.22 -2.22 -0.16
N GLY A 44 12.23 -1.59 0.46
CA GLY A 44 13.41 -1.13 -0.24
C GLY A 44 14.70 -1.55 0.46
N ASN A 45 15.67 -2.08 -0.28
CA ASN A 45 16.95 -2.52 0.28
C ASN A 45 16.77 -3.57 1.39
N CYS A 46 15.87 -4.54 1.19
CA CYS A 46 15.62 -5.64 2.11
C CYS A 46 16.29 -6.95 1.65
N LYS A 47 16.63 -7.82 2.60
CA LYS A 47 17.18 -9.16 2.33
C LYS A 47 16.58 -10.21 3.27
N SER A 48 16.03 -11.29 2.74
CA SER A 48 15.45 -12.37 3.56
C SER A 48 14.39 -11.84 4.53
N LEU A 49 13.35 -11.21 3.97
CA LEU A 49 12.21 -10.65 4.71
C LEU A 49 10.95 -11.47 4.41
N VAL A 50 10.25 -11.88 5.47
CA VAL A 50 8.94 -12.51 5.36
C VAL A 50 7.85 -11.58 5.86
N LEU A 51 6.83 -11.33 5.03
CA LEU A 51 5.59 -10.68 5.39
C LEU A 51 4.47 -11.73 5.33
N ASP A 52 3.82 -12.01 6.46
CA ASP A 52 2.86 -13.11 6.57
C ASP A 52 1.56 -12.68 7.25
N ARG A 53 0.42 -13.15 6.73
CA ARG A 53 -0.92 -12.82 7.27
C ARG A 53 -1.16 -11.32 7.41
N ILE A 54 -0.70 -10.55 6.45
CA ILE A 54 -0.95 -9.11 6.40
C ILE A 54 -2.34 -8.86 5.82
N ARG A 55 -3.18 -8.13 6.55
CA ARG A 55 -4.51 -7.72 6.09
C ARG A 55 -4.51 -6.23 5.79
N ILE A 56 -4.86 -5.89 4.56
CA ILE A 56 -5.02 -4.53 4.07
C ILE A 56 -6.46 -4.36 3.59
N ASP A 57 -7.19 -3.42 4.17
CA ASP A 57 -8.55 -3.07 3.76
C ASP A 57 -8.69 -1.56 3.55
N ASN A 58 -8.65 -1.18 2.28
CA ASN A 58 -8.90 0.16 1.77
C ASN A 58 -10.25 0.25 1.04
N SER A 59 -11.19 -0.66 1.30
CA SER A 59 -12.50 -0.69 0.62
C SER A 59 -13.28 0.62 0.69
N ALA A 60 -13.09 1.43 1.74
CA ALA A 60 -13.70 2.76 1.82
C ALA A 60 -13.25 3.71 0.70
N GLY A 61 -12.07 3.45 0.10
CA GLY A 61 -11.55 4.15 -1.07
C GLY A 61 -12.36 3.93 -2.35
N ASP A 62 -13.18 2.86 -2.42
CA ASP A 62 -14.01 2.52 -3.59
C ASP A 62 -15.15 3.55 -3.84
N LYS A 63 -15.46 4.40 -2.84
CA LYS A 63 -16.45 5.47 -2.98
C LYS A 63 -16.07 6.38 -4.15
N LYS A 64 -17.05 6.80 -4.95
CA LYS A 64 -16.82 7.69 -6.10
C LYS A 64 -16.57 9.14 -5.69
N VAL A 65 -15.72 9.83 -6.45
CA VAL A 65 -15.62 11.29 -6.42
C VAL A 65 -16.95 11.88 -6.86
N ALA A 66 -17.42 12.94 -6.19
CA ALA A 66 -18.70 13.59 -6.53
C ALA A 66 -18.68 14.07 -7.99
N GLY A 67 -19.69 13.66 -8.77
CA GLY A 67 -19.81 14.01 -10.19
C GLY A 67 -18.78 13.36 -11.13
N GLY A 68 -17.97 12.42 -10.63
CA GLY A 68 -16.88 11.78 -11.39
C GLY A 68 -17.03 10.26 -11.54
N LYS A 69 -16.25 9.67 -12.45
CA LYS A 69 -16.16 8.22 -12.65
C LYS A 69 -15.09 7.54 -11.79
N LYS A 70 -14.15 8.32 -11.23
CA LYS A 70 -13.03 7.85 -10.41
C LYS A 70 -13.47 7.53 -8.97
N THR A 71 -12.77 6.59 -8.35
CA THR A 71 -12.85 6.31 -6.91
C THR A 71 -12.10 7.37 -6.11
N LEU A 72 -12.34 7.48 -4.81
CA LEU A 72 -11.64 8.39 -3.91
C LEU A 72 -10.21 7.88 -3.65
N GLY A 73 -10.06 6.58 -3.42
CA GLY A 73 -8.76 5.91 -3.30
C GLY A 73 -8.05 5.81 -4.65
N HIS A 74 -6.74 6.07 -4.65
CA HIS A 74 -5.84 6.00 -5.80
C HIS A 74 -4.38 5.93 -5.32
N ASN A 75 -3.50 5.21 -6.02
CA ASN A 75 -2.12 4.89 -5.58
C ASN A 75 -2.08 4.25 -4.18
N THR A 76 -2.99 3.31 -3.93
CA THR A 76 -3.12 2.58 -2.66
C THR A 76 -2.44 1.22 -2.74
N ASP A 77 -1.27 1.20 -3.33
CA ASP A 77 -0.47 0.02 -3.63
C ASP A 77 -0.14 -0.72 -2.32
N ALA A 78 -0.28 -2.04 -2.33
CA ALA A 78 -0.12 -2.83 -1.12
C ALA A 78 1.34 -3.10 -0.78
N PHE A 79 2.10 -3.64 -1.72
CA PHE A 79 3.50 -4.00 -1.54
C PHE A 79 4.31 -3.51 -2.74
N ASP A 80 5.07 -2.43 -2.56
CA ASP A 80 6.05 -1.95 -3.56
C ASP A 80 7.41 -2.55 -3.21
N VAL A 81 7.97 -3.40 -4.07
CA VAL A 81 9.24 -4.08 -3.82
C VAL A 81 10.32 -3.54 -4.76
N GLY A 82 11.29 -2.81 -4.22
CA GLY A 82 12.44 -2.29 -4.96
C GLY A 82 13.76 -2.70 -4.31
N ASP A 83 14.79 -2.92 -5.14
CA ASP A 83 16.17 -3.17 -4.70
C ASP A 83 16.27 -4.18 -3.53
N SER A 84 15.53 -5.28 -3.60
CA SER A 84 15.41 -6.25 -2.51
C SER A 84 15.57 -7.67 -3.02
N SER A 85 15.99 -8.58 -2.14
CA SER A 85 16.21 -9.99 -2.49
C SER A 85 15.62 -10.91 -1.43
N ASP A 86 15.12 -12.08 -1.85
CA ASP A 86 14.56 -13.09 -0.96
C ASP A 86 13.41 -12.52 -0.08
N ILE A 87 12.39 -11.98 -0.76
CA ILE A 87 11.19 -11.44 -0.12
C ILE A 87 10.06 -12.45 -0.28
N THR A 88 9.48 -12.88 0.84
CA THR A 88 8.32 -13.76 0.85
C THR A 88 7.13 -13.01 1.39
N ILE A 89 6.09 -12.84 0.57
CA ILE A 89 4.78 -12.32 0.99
C ILE A 89 3.80 -13.48 0.93
N SER A 90 3.16 -13.82 2.04
CA SER A 90 2.30 -14.99 2.14
C SER A 90 1.04 -14.73 2.97
N ASN A 91 -0.05 -15.43 2.64
CA ASN A 91 -1.33 -15.37 3.35
C ASN A 91 -1.89 -13.94 3.48
N ALA A 92 -1.56 -13.05 2.56
CA ALA A 92 -2.02 -11.67 2.58
C ALA A 92 -3.47 -11.57 2.09
N TYR A 93 -4.23 -10.66 2.70
CA TYR A 93 -5.52 -10.19 2.19
C TYR A 93 -5.36 -8.73 1.77
N VAL A 94 -5.65 -8.42 0.50
CA VAL A 94 -5.57 -7.06 -0.02
C VAL A 94 -6.89 -6.67 -0.66
N ARG A 95 -7.48 -5.58 -0.18
CA ARG A 95 -8.55 -4.86 -0.88
C ARG A 95 -8.16 -3.41 -1.01
N ASN A 96 -7.80 -2.98 -2.22
CA ASN A 96 -7.30 -1.65 -2.54
C ASN A 96 -7.78 -1.18 -3.94
N GLN A 97 -7.28 -0.04 -4.41
CA GLN A 97 -7.64 0.58 -5.70
C GLN A 97 -6.49 0.62 -6.71
N ASP A 98 -5.38 -0.04 -6.41
CA ASP A 98 -4.16 0.00 -7.22
C ASP A 98 -3.43 -1.35 -7.10
N ASP A 99 -2.15 -1.42 -7.45
CA ASP A 99 -1.40 -2.67 -7.46
C ASP A 99 -1.43 -3.43 -6.12
N CYS A 100 -1.74 -4.73 -6.21
CA CYS A 100 -1.62 -5.63 -5.07
C CYS A 100 -0.15 -5.95 -4.78
N LEU A 101 0.71 -5.90 -5.79
CA LEU A 101 2.16 -6.06 -5.71
C LEU A 101 2.76 -5.33 -6.93
N ALA A 102 3.75 -4.48 -6.69
CA ALA A 102 4.49 -3.73 -7.72
C ALA A 102 6.00 -3.92 -7.56
#